data_AF-A0A1M5A8W7-F1
#
_entry.id   AF-A0A1M5A8W7-F1
#
_cell.length_a   1.000
_cell.length_b   1.000
_cell.length_c   1.000
_cell.angle_alpha   90.00
_cell.angle_beta   90.00
_cell.angle_gamma   90.00
#
_symmetry.space_group_name_H-M   'P 1'
#
loop_
_entity.id
_entity.type
_entity.pdbx_description
1 polymer ?
#
loop_
_entity_poly.entity_id
_entity_poly.type
_entity_poly.pdbx_seq_one_letter_code
_entity_poly.pdbx_strand_id
1 'polypeptide(L)'
;MNSDNLVDYFNAVCEFRQLNPVMKNMPLRTNDPAMIPIRDVMNGFKKHVQQQYQEINNVPFTVEVSRGIMNLPNVLYACILPPGQMVRNGIYTAICFDIMGRGALVGCVESKVTSKGLKTVQRKTGSALLFIDVDGTTKRTKYNNVFVNPEEFYYPLDDSEILNKHIHESMKLSLLLLDL
;
A
#
# COMPACT_ATOMS: atom_id res chain seq x y z
N MET A 1 -3.79 22.11 16.60
CA MET A 1 -3.75 21.57 15.23
C MET A 1 -3.34 20.12 15.37
N ASN A 2 -4.27 19.17 15.31
CA ASN A 2 -3.95 17.75 15.46
C ASN A 2 -3.30 17.29 14.15
N SER A 3 -1.96 17.24 14.15
CA SER A 3 -1.19 16.49 13.17
C SER A 3 -1.43 15.01 13.46
N ASP A 4 -2.50 14.44 12.88
CA ASP A 4 -2.67 12.99 12.85
C ASP A 4 -1.42 12.40 12.17
N ASN A 5 -0.58 11.72 12.95
CA ASN A 5 0.74 11.29 12.52
C ASN A 5 0.58 10.17 11.47
N LEU A 6 1.42 10.15 10.43
CA LEU A 6 1.48 9.03 9.48
C LEU A 6 1.63 7.69 10.22
N VAL A 7 2.38 7.73 11.32
CA VAL A 7 2.57 6.63 12.27
C VAL A 7 1.24 6.11 12.83
N ASP A 8 0.34 6.99 13.27
CA ASP A 8 -0.93 6.60 13.89
C ASP A 8 -1.82 5.86 12.88
N TYR A 9 -1.91 6.39 11.66
CA TYR A 9 -2.66 5.72 10.59
C TYR A 9 -2.02 4.38 10.20
N PHE A 10 -0.69 4.33 10.06
CA PHE A 10 0.02 3.09 9.75
C PHE A 10 -0.25 2.00 10.81
N ASN A 11 -0.11 2.36 12.08
CA ASN A 11 -0.30 1.47 13.21
C ASN A 11 -1.77 1.01 13.32
N ALA A 12 -2.73 1.92 13.13
CA ALA A 12 -4.16 1.58 13.16
C ALA A 12 -4.55 0.57 12.06
N VAL A 13 -3.97 0.67 10.85
CA VAL A 13 -4.22 -0.32 9.79
C VAL A 13 -3.62 -1.68 10.15
N CYS A 14 -2.42 -1.70 10.75
CA CYS A 14 -1.77 -2.92 11.21
C CYS A 14 -2.58 -3.60 12.32
N GLU A 15 -3.00 -2.86 13.34
CA GLU A 15 -3.84 -3.35 14.45
C GLU A 15 -5.15 -3.94 13.95
N PHE A 16 -5.82 -3.25 13.02
CA PHE A 16 -7.02 -3.79 12.40
C PHE A 16 -6.76 -5.14 11.72
N ARG A 17 -5.61 -5.31 11.06
CA ARG A 17 -5.25 -6.58 10.41
C ARG A 17 -4.81 -7.67 11.38
N GLN A 18 -4.23 -7.33 12.53
CA GLN A 18 -3.97 -8.30 13.59
C GLN A 18 -5.27 -8.85 14.18
N LEU A 19 -6.29 -7.99 14.33
CA LEU A 19 -7.62 -8.40 14.78
C LEU A 19 -8.42 -9.12 13.69
N ASN A 20 -8.17 -8.79 12.42
CA ASN A 20 -8.88 -9.31 11.26
C ASN A 20 -7.90 -9.88 10.23
N PRO A 21 -7.15 -10.95 10.57
CA PRO A 21 -6.17 -11.54 9.67
C PRO A 21 -6.86 -12.08 8.42
N VAL A 22 -6.20 -11.98 7.27
CA VAL A 22 -6.73 -12.54 6.02
C VAL A 22 -6.81 -14.06 6.13
N MET A 23 -8.03 -14.59 6.15
CA MET A 23 -8.29 -16.02 6.14
C MET A 23 -8.94 -16.46 4.83
N LYS A 24 -8.57 -17.65 4.34
CA LYS A 24 -9.17 -18.23 3.14
C LYS A 24 -10.67 -18.47 3.38
N ASN A 25 -11.49 -18.06 2.43
CA ASN A 25 -12.96 -18.18 2.45
C ASN A 25 -13.69 -17.40 3.56
N MET A 26 -13.03 -16.45 4.22
CA MET A 26 -13.68 -15.55 5.20
C MET A 26 -13.52 -14.09 4.76
N PRO A 27 -14.24 -13.64 3.71
CA PRO A 27 -14.17 -12.26 3.26
C PRO A 27 -14.84 -11.32 4.28
N LEU A 28 -14.21 -10.18 4.51
CA LEU A 28 -14.79 -9.10 5.31
C LEU A 28 -15.71 -8.25 4.42
N ARG A 29 -17.01 -8.20 4.73
CA ARG A 29 -17.98 -7.47 3.91
C ARG A 29 -17.92 -5.97 4.21
N THR A 30 -17.91 -5.14 3.16
CA THR A 30 -17.78 -3.68 3.32
C THR A 30 -18.98 -2.99 3.99
N ASN A 31 -20.12 -3.67 4.04
CA ASN A 31 -21.35 -3.18 4.67
C ASN A 31 -21.50 -3.63 6.14
N ASP A 32 -20.57 -4.43 6.66
CA ASP A 32 -20.54 -4.76 8.08
C ASP A 32 -20.16 -3.51 8.89
N PRO A 33 -20.96 -3.10 9.90
CA PRO A 33 -20.62 -1.96 10.76
C PRO A 33 -19.24 -2.05 11.41
N ALA A 34 -18.72 -3.26 11.66
CA ALA A 34 -17.37 -3.48 12.19
C ALA A 34 -16.27 -2.97 11.24
N MET A 35 -16.59 -2.75 9.95
CA MET A 35 -15.65 -2.21 8.96
C MET A 35 -15.64 -0.67 8.90
N ILE A 36 -16.55 0.02 9.60
CA ILE A 36 -16.58 1.49 9.61
C ILE A 36 -15.24 2.08 10.10
N PRO A 37 -14.67 1.63 11.24
CA PRO A 37 -13.43 2.20 11.76
C PRO A 37 -12.28 2.11 10.77
N ILE A 38 -12.07 0.96 10.11
CA ILE A 38 -10.99 0.82 9.12
C ILE A 38 -11.22 1.69 7.89
N ARG A 39 -12.48 1.91 7.47
CA ARG A 39 -12.77 2.82 6.35
C ARG A 39 -12.40 4.26 6.69
N ASP A 40 -12.69 4.69 7.91
CA ASP A 40 -12.34 6.02 8.39
C ASP A 40 -10.82 6.17 8.51
N VAL A 41 -10.12 5.18 9.06
CA VAL A 41 -8.65 5.11 9.10
C VAL A 41 -8.05 5.20 7.70
N MET A 42 -8.52 4.38 6.73
CA MET A 42 -7.99 4.42 5.36
C MET A 42 -8.28 5.74 4.63
N ASN A 43 -9.42 6.38 4.92
CA ASN A 43 -9.74 7.69 4.35
C ASN A 43 -8.91 8.82 4.98
N GLY A 44 -8.66 8.76 6.29
CA GLY A 44 -7.75 9.66 6.98
C GLY A 44 -6.31 9.50 6.46
N PHE A 45 -5.86 8.25 6.33
CA PHE A 45 -4.57 7.91 5.73
C PHE A 45 -4.44 8.46 4.30
N LYS A 46 -5.47 8.27 3.45
CA LYS A 46 -5.51 8.87 2.10
C LYS A 46 -5.30 10.38 2.14
N LYS A 47 -6.03 11.09 3.01
CA LYS A 47 -5.94 12.55 3.13
C LYS A 47 -4.56 12.98 3.60
N HIS A 48 -4.00 12.32 4.61
CA HIS A 48 -2.68 12.61 5.15
C HIS A 48 -1.59 12.40 4.08
N VAL A 49 -1.58 11.23 3.42
CA VAL A 49 -0.62 10.92 2.34
C VAL A 49 -0.79 11.91 1.19
N GLN A 50 -2.02 12.27 0.80
CA GLN A 50 -2.25 13.26 -0.26
C GLN A 50 -1.72 14.65 0.12
N GLN A 51 -1.82 15.05 1.39
CA GLN A 51 -1.32 16.33 1.88
C GLN A 51 0.21 16.37 1.94
N GLN A 52 0.85 15.25 2.30
CA GLN A 52 2.31 15.17 2.38
C GLN A 52 2.99 15.01 1.02
N TYR A 53 2.39 14.25 0.12
CA TYR A 53 2.99 13.85 -1.16
C TYR A 53 2.24 14.48 -2.35
N GLN A 54 2.09 15.80 -2.32
CA GLN A 54 1.32 16.53 -3.34
C GLN A 54 2.03 16.57 -4.69
N GLU A 55 3.33 16.84 -4.69
CA GLU A 55 4.12 17.03 -5.91
C GLU A 55 5.61 16.74 -5.70
N ILE A 56 6.30 16.43 -6.80
CA ILE A 56 7.77 16.45 -6.89
C ILE A 56 8.12 17.18 -8.18
N ASN A 57 9.00 18.18 -8.12
CA ASN A 57 9.43 18.97 -9.30
C ASN A 57 8.25 19.53 -10.13
N ASN A 58 7.19 20.02 -9.47
CA ASN A 58 5.93 20.48 -10.08
C ASN A 58 5.10 19.41 -10.80
N VAL A 59 5.42 18.12 -10.63
CA VAL A 59 4.60 17.02 -11.11
C VAL A 59 3.61 16.62 -10.02
N PRO A 60 2.29 16.80 -10.24
CA PRO A 60 1.30 16.53 -9.21
C PRO A 60 1.01 15.03 -9.07
N PHE A 61 0.75 14.59 -7.84
CA PHE A 61 0.37 13.22 -7.53
C PHE A 61 -1.05 13.14 -6.97
N THR A 62 -1.69 12.00 -7.21
CA THR A 62 -2.98 11.66 -6.60
C THR A 62 -2.85 10.40 -5.76
N VAL A 63 -3.61 10.31 -4.67
CA VAL A 63 -3.57 9.14 -3.78
C VAL A 63 -4.85 8.32 -3.91
N GLU A 64 -4.71 7.02 -4.11
CA GLU A 64 -5.81 6.06 -4.06
C GLU A 64 -5.60 5.03 -2.95
N VAL A 65 -6.68 4.60 -2.30
CA VAL A 65 -6.61 3.60 -1.23
C VAL A 65 -7.57 2.44 -1.50
N SER A 66 -7.28 1.30 -0.90
CA SER A 66 -8.18 0.15 -0.90
C SER A 66 -9.53 0.48 -0.27
N ARG A 67 -10.62 0.41 -1.04
CA ARG A 67 -12.00 0.62 -0.56
C ARG A 67 -12.85 -0.64 -0.56
N GLY A 68 -12.71 -1.47 -1.59
CA GLY A 68 -13.59 -2.62 -1.81
C GLY A 68 -14.99 -2.20 -2.26
N ILE A 69 -15.63 -3.00 -3.12
CA ILE A 69 -17.04 -2.77 -3.51
C ILE A 69 -17.94 -3.58 -2.57
N MET A 70 -17.84 -4.90 -2.64
CA MET A 70 -18.61 -5.84 -1.80
C MET A 70 -17.82 -6.34 -0.58
N ASN A 71 -16.52 -6.57 -0.77
CA ASN A 71 -15.63 -7.07 0.26
C ASN A 71 -14.43 -6.13 0.39
N LEU A 72 -13.96 -5.95 1.62
CA LEU A 72 -12.73 -5.27 1.90
C LEU A 72 -11.58 -6.07 1.25
N PRO A 73 -10.65 -5.42 0.53
CA PRO A 73 -9.53 -6.12 -0.07
C PRO A 73 -8.69 -6.85 0.98
N ASN A 74 -8.22 -8.06 0.63
CA ASN A 74 -7.32 -8.83 1.48
C ASN A 74 -6.07 -8.03 1.85
N VAL A 75 -5.49 -7.37 0.85
CA VAL A 75 -4.33 -6.49 1.01
C VAL A 75 -4.86 -5.07 0.98
N LEU A 76 -4.74 -4.38 2.11
CA LEU A 76 -5.03 -2.95 2.20
C LEU A 76 -3.83 -2.18 1.66
N TYR A 77 -4.09 -1.08 0.97
CA TYR A 77 -3.02 -0.29 0.38
C TYR A 77 -3.37 1.19 0.26
N ALA A 78 -2.30 1.99 0.13
CA ALA A 78 -2.34 3.33 -0.45
C ALA A 78 -1.37 3.38 -1.64
N CYS A 79 -1.81 3.97 -2.76
CA CYS A 79 -1.01 4.17 -3.96
C CYS A 79 -0.90 5.66 -4.24
N ILE A 80 0.32 6.15 -4.45
CA ILE A 80 0.64 7.53 -4.82
C ILE A 80 0.95 7.52 -6.32
N LEU A 81 0.06 8.11 -7.10
CA LEU A 81 -0.04 7.96 -8.55
C LEU A 81 0.48 9.24 -9.25
N PRO A 82 1.50 9.13 -10.12
CA PRO A 82 1.85 10.18 -11.08
C PRO A 82 0.69 10.49 -12.05
N PRO A 83 0.75 11.59 -12.81
CA PRO A 83 -0.27 11.95 -13.79
C PRO A 83 -0.53 10.84 -14.81
N GLY A 84 -1.80 10.60 -15.12
CA GLY A 84 -2.24 9.58 -16.08
C GLY A 84 -2.11 8.13 -15.59
N GLN A 85 -1.58 7.88 -14.40
CA GLN A 85 -1.43 6.54 -13.85
C GLN A 85 -2.70 6.09 -13.11
N MET A 86 -2.98 4.79 -13.16
CA MET A 86 -4.06 4.16 -12.40
C MET A 86 -3.54 2.93 -11.68
N VAL A 87 -4.12 2.58 -10.52
CA VAL A 87 -3.80 1.34 -9.79
C VAL A 87 -3.86 0.11 -10.71
N ARG A 88 -4.85 0.04 -11.60
CA ARG A 88 -5.04 -1.08 -12.54
C ARG A 88 -4.14 -1.02 -13.78
N ASN A 89 -3.50 0.10 -14.09
CA ASN A 89 -2.69 0.27 -15.30
C ASN A 89 -1.74 1.45 -15.09
N GLY A 90 -0.62 1.20 -14.42
CA GLY A 90 0.36 2.25 -14.21
C GLY A 90 1.59 1.81 -13.44
N ILE A 91 2.50 2.75 -13.32
CA ILE A 91 3.72 2.69 -12.50
C ILE A 91 3.57 3.76 -11.41
N TYR A 92 3.70 3.37 -10.15
CA TYR A 92 3.39 4.25 -9.02
C TYR A 92 4.07 3.79 -7.75
N THR A 93 4.03 4.61 -6.69
CA THR A 93 4.47 4.18 -5.36
C THR A 93 3.31 3.54 -4.62
N ALA A 94 3.54 2.40 -3.97
CA ALA A 94 2.54 1.69 -3.19
C ALA A 94 3.03 1.45 -1.75
N ILE A 95 2.09 1.56 -0.81
CA ILE A 95 2.20 1.13 0.58
C ILE A 95 1.19 -0.02 0.73
N CYS A 96 1.66 -1.25 0.81
CA CYS A 96 0.82 -2.45 0.92
C CYS A 96 0.95 -3.06 2.31
N PHE A 97 -0.14 -3.12 3.07
CA PHE A 97 -0.12 -3.67 4.43
C PHE A 97 -0.11 -5.19 4.44
N ASP A 98 0.65 -5.74 5.38
CA ASP A 98 0.76 -7.18 5.64
C ASP A 98 -0.62 -7.80 5.91
N ILE A 99 -0.84 -8.99 5.37
CA ILE A 99 -2.12 -9.68 5.52
C ILE A 99 -2.45 -10.10 6.96
N MET A 100 -1.45 -10.14 7.86
CA MET A 100 -1.59 -10.42 9.30
C MET A 100 -1.35 -9.17 10.18
N GLY A 101 -1.13 -7.99 9.58
CA GLY A 101 -0.92 -6.75 10.33
C GLY A 101 0.45 -6.63 11.00
N ARG A 102 1.48 -7.28 10.47
CA ARG A 102 2.86 -7.20 10.97
C ARG A 102 3.62 -5.93 10.53
N GLY A 103 3.02 -5.13 9.65
CA GLY A 103 3.64 -3.95 9.05
C GLY A 103 3.18 -3.72 7.61
N ALA A 104 4.03 -3.14 6.78
CA ALA A 104 3.76 -2.89 5.36
C ALA A 104 5.01 -3.05 4.49
N LEU A 105 4.76 -3.32 3.20
CA LEU A 105 5.75 -3.33 2.14
C LEU A 105 5.56 -2.07 1.29
N VAL A 106 6.62 -1.30 1.10
CA VAL A 106 6.58 -0.01 0.41
C VAL A 106 7.56 0.00 -0.75
N GLY A 107 7.18 0.62 -1.85
CA GLY A 107 8.08 0.85 -2.98
C GLY A 107 7.37 1.26 -4.26
N CYS A 108 8.16 1.53 -5.30
CA CYS A 108 7.67 1.70 -6.66
C CYS A 108 7.24 0.34 -7.23
N VAL A 109 6.08 0.30 -7.86
CA VAL A 109 5.46 -0.90 -8.42
C VAL A 109 4.95 -0.66 -9.83
N GLU A 110 4.85 -1.73 -10.61
CA GLU A 110 3.93 -1.78 -11.74
C GLU A 110 2.58 -2.42 -11.35
N SER A 111 1.52 -2.01 -12.04
CA SER A 111 0.20 -2.62 -11.89
C SER A 111 0.28 -4.15 -12.07
N LYS A 112 -0.25 -4.88 -11.09
CA LYS A 112 -0.39 -6.34 -11.19
C LYS A 112 -1.33 -6.78 -12.31
N VAL A 113 -2.28 -5.92 -12.70
CA VAL A 113 -3.29 -6.22 -13.73
C VAL A 113 -2.70 -6.03 -15.13
N THR A 114 -1.89 -4.99 -15.30
CA THR A 114 -1.26 -4.64 -16.58
C THR A 114 0.22 -4.40 -16.33
N SER A 115 1.00 -5.48 -16.43
CA SER A 115 2.47 -5.40 -16.34
C SER A 115 3.02 -4.53 -17.47
N LYS A 116 4.04 -3.74 -17.14
CA LYS A 116 4.77 -2.85 -18.07
C LYS A 116 6.18 -3.38 -18.36
N GLY A 117 6.52 -4.57 -17.84
CA GLY A 117 7.83 -5.18 -18.02
C GLY A 117 8.91 -4.56 -17.16
N LEU A 118 8.55 -3.94 -16.03
CA LEU A 118 9.54 -3.42 -15.09
C LEU A 118 10.37 -4.55 -14.49
N LYS A 119 11.66 -4.29 -14.25
CA LYS A 119 12.52 -5.21 -13.51
C LYS A 119 12.18 -5.14 -12.02
N THR A 120 11.41 -6.11 -11.53
CA THR A 120 11.01 -6.19 -10.12
C THR A 120 11.89 -7.14 -9.30
N VAL A 121 11.84 -7.00 -7.98
CA VAL A 121 12.50 -7.89 -7.04
C VAL A 121 11.61 -9.09 -6.75
N GLN A 122 12.16 -10.29 -6.96
CA GLN A 122 11.51 -11.55 -6.60
C GLN A 122 11.67 -11.81 -5.10
N ARG A 123 10.69 -11.41 -4.28
CA ARG A 123 10.70 -11.62 -2.81
C ARG A 123 10.20 -13.00 -2.41
N LYS A 124 9.17 -13.51 -3.09
CA LYS A 124 8.51 -14.77 -2.72
C LYS A 124 8.58 -15.79 -3.85
N THR A 125 9.16 -16.96 -3.56
CA THR A 125 9.16 -18.13 -4.44
C THR A 125 8.51 -19.32 -3.72
N GLY A 126 7.54 -19.97 -4.36
CA GLY A 126 6.84 -21.11 -3.78
C GLY A 126 6.14 -20.76 -2.46
N SER A 127 6.39 -21.55 -1.43
CA SER A 127 5.80 -21.41 -0.08
C SER A 127 6.72 -20.68 0.91
N ALA A 128 7.71 -19.91 0.44
CA ALA A 128 8.59 -19.16 1.30
C ALA A 128 7.80 -18.23 2.24
N LEU A 129 8.16 -18.25 3.52
CA LEU A 129 7.61 -17.36 4.53
C LEU A 129 8.31 -16.00 4.43
N LEU A 130 7.51 -14.93 4.48
CA LEU A 130 7.99 -13.55 4.53
C LEU A 130 7.60 -12.92 5.88
N PHE A 131 8.44 -12.01 6.37
CA PHE A 131 8.13 -11.21 7.54
C PHE A 131 6.95 -10.27 7.24
N ILE A 132 6.99 -9.61 6.07
CA ILE A 132 5.84 -8.90 5.49
C ILE A 132 5.34 -9.62 4.23
N ASP A 133 4.11 -10.14 4.29
CA ASP A 133 3.44 -10.84 3.20
C ASP A 133 2.25 -10.03 2.69
N VAL A 134 2.36 -9.51 1.46
CA VAL A 134 1.30 -8.74 0.80
C VAL A 134 0.64 -9.56 -0.32
N ASP A 135 0.53 -10.88 -0.14
CA ASP A 135 -0.22 -11.76 -1.03
C ASP A 135 -1.58 -12.14 -0.43
N GLY A 136 -2.66 -11.57 -0.94
CA GLY A 136 -4.02 -12.00 -0.65
C GLY A 136 -4.33 -13.42 -1.13
N THR A 137 -5.53 -13.90 -0.83
CA THR A 137 -5.94 -15.30 -1.05
C THR A 137 -6.12 -15.71 -2.51
N THR A 138 -6.21 -14.76 -3.46
CA THR A 138 -6.44 -15.04 -4.89
C THR A 138 -5.21 -14.73 -5.73
N LYS A 139 -5.13 -15.30 -6.94
CA LYS A 139 -4.03 -15.03 -7.90
C LYS A 139 -3.91 -13.54 -8.29
N ARG A 140 -5.04 -12.82 -8.31
CA ARG A 140 -5.09 -11.38 -8.67
C ARG A 140 -4.57 -10.47 -7.57
N THR A 141 -4.48 -10.97 -6.34
CA THR A 141 -4.06 -10.22 -5.15
C THR A 141 -2.68 -10.64 -4.67
N LYS A 142 -1.81 -11.13 -5.57
CA LYS A 142 -0.43 -11.52 -5.26
C LYS A 142 0.53 -10.38 -5.62
N TYR A 143 0.97 -9.61 -4.63
CA TYR A 143 1.75 -8.38 -4.81
C TYR A 143 3.21 -8.48 -4.36
N ASN A 144 3.66 -9.54 -3.67
CA ASN A 144 5.02 -9.57 -3.11
C ASN A 144 6.16 -9.32 -4.11
N ASN A 145 5.93 -9.58 -5.40
CA ASN A 145 6.94 -9.56 -6.45
C ASN A 145 6.74 -8.44 -7.49
N VAL A 146 5.86 -7.46 -7.25
CA VAL A 146 5.60 -6.37 -8.22
C VAL A 146 6.41 -5.10 -7.96
N PHE A 147 7.29 -5.12 -6.97
CA PHE A 147 8.05 -3.96 -6.50
C PHE A 147 9.43 -3.89 -7.16
N VAL A 148 9.80 -2.70 -7.62
CA VAL A 148 11.14 -2.40 -8.16
C VAL A 148 12.15 -2.21 -7.02
N ASN A 149 11.75 -1.50 -5.97
CA ASN A 149 12.56 -1.20 -4.78
C ASN A 149 11.76 -1.47 -3.49
N PRO A 150 11.43 -2.73 -3.18
CA PRO A 150 10.67 -3.04 -1.97
C PRO A 150 11.48 -2.77 -0.70
N GLU A 151 10.83 -2.16 0.29
CA GLU A 151 11.31 -2.06 1.67
C GLU A 151 10.21 -2.43 2.67
N GLU A 152 10.58 -3.14 3.72
CA GLU A 152 9.67 -3.64 4.76
C GLU A 152 9.70 -2.70 5.97
N PHE A 153 8.51 -2.26 6.40
CA PHE A 153 8.29 -1.46 7.59
C PHE A 153 7.46 -2.26 8.58
N TYR A 154 7.85 -2.28 9.84
CA TYR A 154 7.26 -3.17 10.84
C TYR A 154 6.33 -2.43 11.80
N TYR A 155 5.34 -3.15 12.32
CA TYR A 155 4.52 -2.70 13.44
C TYR A 155 5.15 -3.10 14.79
N PRO A 156 5.08 -2.25 15.82
CA PRO A 156 4.65 -0.86 15.75
C PRO A 156 5.68 -0.02 15.00
N LEU A 157 5.19 0.96 14.23
CA LEU A 157 6.03 2.00 13.69
C LEU A 157 6.19 3.06 14.78
N ASP A 158 7.42 3.36 15.18
CA ASP A 158 7.71 4.37 16.22
C ASP A 158 7.90 5.77 15.61
N ASP A 159 8.46 5.80 14.41
CA ASP A 159 8.91 6.98 13.68
C ASP A 159 8.64 6.79 12.18
N SER A 160 8.37 7.88 11.45
CA SER A 160 8.11 7.84 10.00
C SER A 160 9.23 8.39 9.12
N GLU A 161 10.39 8.81 9.66
CA GLU A 161 11.47 9.43 8.88
C GLU A 161 11.96 8.50 7.76
N ILE A 162 12.31 7.25 8.08
CA ILE A 162 12.77 6.27 7.10
C ILE A 162 11.66 5.92 6.10
N LEU A 163 10.42 5.76 6.59
CA LEU A 163 9.26 5.51 5.75
C LEU A 163 9.03 6.63 4.73
N ASN A 164 9.06 7.88 5.19
CA ASN A 164 8.88 9.06 4.34
C ASN A 164 9.98 9.18 3.31
N LYS A 165 11.23 8.94 3.71
CA LYS A 165 12.38 8.94 2.81
C LYS A 165 12.19 7.91 1.69
N HIS A 166 11.85 6.66 2.04
CA HIS A 166 11.67 5.60 1.06
C HIS A 166 10.47 5.81 0.14
N ILE A 167 9.36 6.35 0.66
CA ILE A 167 8.21 6.76 -0.16
C ILE A 167 8.67 7.79 -1.20
N HIS A 168 9.42 8.81 -0.77
CA HIS A 168 9.89 9.87 -1.66
C HIS A 168 10.88 9.35 -2.73
N GLU A 169 11.79 8.44 -2.37
CA GLU A 169 12.68 7.76 -3.32
C GLU A 169 11.89 6.92 -4.34
N SER A 170 10.86 6.21 -3.89
CA SER A 170 9.97 5.44 -4.74
C SER A 170 9.14 6.31 -5.69
N MET A 171 8.72 7.49 -5.23
CA MET A 171 8.02 8.46 -6.07
C MET A 171 8.93 8.98 -7.19
N LYS A 172 10.17 9.37 -6.85
CA LYS A 172 11.19 9.77 -7.85
C LYS A 172 11.45 8.66 -8.86
N LEU A 173 11.56 7.42 -8.39
CA LEU A 173 11.74 6.26 -9.26
C LEU A 173 10.55 6.07 -10.21
N SER A 174 9.32 6.28 -9.73
CA SER A 174 8.12 6.18 -10.58
C SER A 174 8.10 7.23 -11.70
N LEU A 175 8.56 8.46 -11.43
CA LEU A 175 8.69 9.51 -12.45
C LEU A 175 9.78 9.15 -13.47
N LEU A 176 10.95 8.72 -13.00
CA LEU A 176 12.06 8.29 -13.87
C LEU A 176 11.64 7.17 -14.82
N LEU A 177 10.88 6.18 -14.34
CA LEU A 177 10.40 5.05 -15.15
C LEU A 177 9.27 5.42 -16.12
N LEU A 178 8.67 6.59 -15.95
CA LEU A 178 7.64 7.13 -16.84
C LEU A 178 8.17 8.21 -17.78
N ASP A 179 9.48 8.52 -17.72
CA ASP A 179 10.11 9.64 -18.41
C ASP A 179 9.39 10.99 -18.14
N LEU A 180 9.01 11.22 -16.87
CA LEU A 180 8.32 12.42 -16.37
C LEU A 180 9.21 13.28 -15.45
#